data_AF-A0A3D3IV88-F1
#
_entry.id   AF-A0A3D3IV88-F1
#
_cell.length_a   1.000
_cell.length_b   1.000
_cell.length_c   1.000
_cell.angle_alpha   90.00
_cell.angle_beta   90.00
_cell.angle_gamma   90.00
#
_symmetry.space_group_name_H-M   'P 1'
#
loop_
_entity.id
_entity.type
_entity.pdbx_description
1 polymer ?
#
loop_
_entity_poly.entity_id
_entity_poly.type
_entity_poly.pdbx_seq_one_letter_code
_entity_poly.pdbx_strand_id
1 'polypeptide(L)'
;MQRLMKVAIAENQDLGKYFAVKYIGSIENGKITSMHGDKEAQENLRQMCIREEQKDLYWPYISCYMKEGKSAECLNEAGVNQTLLQTCVNDAQKGLAYAQKDFDAAKKFNVSGSPTLVINDMVVSEFDFGGRNVDALKQLVCCGSNATLEFCGKTLSKDDVATSYSLTDKGQVAGSASANCAPTQ
;
A
#
# COMPACT_ATOMS: atom_id res chain seq x y z
N MET A 1 2.79 5.65 1.21
CA MET A 1 3.34 4.47 0.53
C MET A 1 2.60 3.99 -0.69
N GLN A 2 1.27 3.84 -0.69
CA GLN A 2 0.53 3.32 -1.87
C GLN A 2 0.90 4.02 -3.20
N ARG A 3 1.01 5.35 -3.22
CA ARG A 3 1.46 6.09 -4.42
C ARG A 3 2.90 5.75 -4.85
N LEU A 4 3.84 5.69 -3.91
CA LEU A 4 5.22 5.30 -4.21
C LEU A 4 5.28 3.88 -4.78
N MET A 5 4.54 2.94 -4.19
CA MET A 5 4.43 1.58 -4.73
C MET A 5 3.82 1.55 -6.13
N LYS A 6 2.78 2.35 -6.40
CA LYS A 6 2.20 2.51 -7.74
C LYS A 6 3.25 2.97 -8.75
N VAL A 7 3.95 4.07 -8.45
CA VAL A 7 4.97 4.62 -9.36
C VAL A 7 6.08 3.59 -9.60
N ALA A 8 6.51 2.89 -8.54
CA ALA A 8 7.49 1.82 -8.64
C ALA A 8 7.04 0.65 -9.54
N ILE A 9 5.78 0.22 -9.42
CA ILE A 9 5.20 -0.81 -10.29
C ILE A 9 5.11 -0.35 -11.75
N ALA A 10 4.82 0.93 -11.98
CA ALA A 10 4.78 1.50 -13.33
C ALA A 10 6.17 1.57 -13.99
N GLU A 11 7.22 1.86 -13.22
CA GLU A 11 8.61 1.83 -13.70
C GLU A 11 9.15 0.40 -13.85
N ASN A 12 8.74 -0.51 -12.97
CA ASN A 12 9.14 -1.91 -13.01
C ASN A 12 8.05 -2.82 -12.43
N GLN A 13 7.32 -3.50 -13.30
CA GLN A 13 6.18 -4.35 -12.92
C GLN A 13 6.54 -5.49 -11.97
N ASP A 14 7.79 -5.98 -11.99
CA ASP A 14 8.23 -7.06 -11.09
C ASP A 14 8.22 -6.65 -9.62
N LEU A 15 8.37 -5.37 -9.31
CA LEU A 15 8.27 -4.86 -7.94
C LEU A 15 6.89 -5.13 -7.32
N GLY A 16 5.84 -5.19 -8.14
CA GLY A 16 4.48 -5.50 -7.69
C GLY A 16 4.34 -6.88 -7.04
N LYS A 17 5.25 -7.81 -7.31
CA LYS A 17 5.29 -9.15 -6.69
C LYS A 17 5.72 -9.12 -5.22
N TYR A 18 6.40 -8.04 -4.81
CA TYR A 18 7.00 -7.88 -3.49
C TYR A 18 6.21 -6.91 -2.59
N PHE A 19 5.17 -6.27 -3.12
CA PHE A 19 4.38 -5.31 -2.38
C PHE A 19 3.02 -5.89 -1.98
N ALA A 20 2.70 -5.72 -0.71
CA ALA A 20 1.36 -5.91 -0.18
C ALA A 20 0.97 -4.68 0.63
N VAL A 21 -0.24 -4.18 0.42
CA VAL A 21 -0.81 -3.10 1.23
C VAL A 21 -1.76 -3.73 2.23
N LYS A 22 -1.58 -3.44 3.51
CA LYS A 22 -2.44 -3.87 4.61
C LYS A 22 -3.02 -2.68 5.36
N TYR A 23 -4.16 -2.87 6.01
CA TYR A 23 -4.87 -1.82 6.73
C TYR A 23 -4.78 -2.02 8.24
N ILE A 24 -4.89 -0.90 8.97
CA ILE A 24 -4.99 -0.88 10.44
C ILE A 24 -6.42 -0.50 10.84
N GLY A 25 -6.87 -1.03 11.96
CA GLY A 25 -8.24 -0.85 12.43
C GLY A 25 -8.64 -1.92 13.44
N SER A 26 -9.93 -2.05 13.69
CA SER A 26 -10.50 -3.06 14.58
C SER A 26 -11.88 -3.51 14.09
N ILE A 27 -12.39 -4.59 14.67
CA ILE A 27 -13.76 -5.07 14.42
C ILE A 27 -14.53 -4.98 15.73
N GLU A 28 -15.58 -4.16 15.74
CA GLU A 28 -16.45 -3.92 16.89
C GLU A 28 -17.89 -4.15 16.47
N ASN A 29 -18.61 -5.03 17.19
CA ASN A 29 -20.02 -5.35 16.90
C ASN A 29 -20.28 -5.74 15.43
N GLY A 30 -19.34 -6.50 14.83
CA GLY A 30 -19.43 -6.93 13.43
C GLY A 30 -19.20 -5.81 12.41
N LYS A 31 -18.62 -4.68 12.81
CA LYS A 31 -18.27 -3.58 11.93
C LYS A 31 -16.80 -3.23 12.05
N ILE A 32 -16.20 -2.85 10.93
CA ILE A 32 -14.85 -2.32 10.89
C ILE A 32 -14.81 -0.90 11.48
N THR A 33 -13.78 -0.60 12.26
CA THR A 33 -13.46 0.73 12.80
C THR A 33 -12.05 1.14 12.38
N SER A 34 -11.81 2.44 12.26
CA SER A 34 -10.50 3.01 11.93
C SER A 34 -10.24 4.31 12.69
N MET A 35 -8.98 4.76 12.71
CA MET A 35 -8.55 5.94 13.46
C MET A 35 -9.16 7.25 12.94
N HIS A 36 -9.55 7.31 11.66
CA HIS A 36 -10.21 8.48 11.07
C HIS A 36 -11.72 8.30 10.87
N GLY A 37 -12.33 7.32 11.55
CA GLY A 37 -13.78 7.11 11.56
C GLY A 37 -14.33 6.31 10.39
N ASP A 38 -15.65 6.15 10.37
CA ASP A 38 -16.35 5.17 9.52
C ASP A 38 -16.06 5.33 8.02
N LYS A 39 -15.90 6.56 7.51
CA LYS A 39 -15.60 6.80 6.09
C LYS A 39 -14.31 6.10 5.64
N GLU A 40 -13.25 6.18 6.44
CA GLU A 40 -12.00 5.48 6.17
C GLU A 40 -12.17 3.98 6.38
N ALA A 41 -12.87 3.55 7.42
CA ALA A 41 -13.12 2.15 7.70
C ALA A 41 -13.84 1.44 6.52
N GLN A 42 -14.89 2.05 5.96
CA GLN A 42 -15.61 1.53 4.80
C GLN A 42 -14.76 1.53 3.52
N GLU A 43 -13.88 2.52 3.35
CA GLU A 43 -12.97 2.55 2.21
C GLU A 43 -11.87 1.51 2.32
N ASN A 44 -11.31 1.28 3.51
CA ASN A 44 -10.35 0.21 3.77
C ASN A 44 -10.97 -1.14 3.45
N LEU A 45 -12.22 -1.39 3.90
CA LEU A 45 -12.95 -2.63 3.60
C LEU A 45 -13.14 -2.84 2.09
N ARG A 46 -13.50 -1.78 1.36
CA ARG A 46 -13.59 -1.81 -0.10
C ARG A 46 -12.26 -2.19 -0.74
N GLN A 47 -11.17 -1.54 -0.34
CA GLN A 47 -9.84 -1.81 -0.88
C GLN A 47 -9.36 -3.23 -0.56
N MET A 48 -9.65 -3.75 0.64
CA MET A 48 -9.39 -5.15 1.00
C MET A 48 -10.19 -6.12 0.12
N CYS A 49 -11.49 -5.88 -0.08
CA CYS A 49 -12.30 -6.71 -0.95
C CYS A 49 -11.82 -6.71 -2.41
N ILE A 50 -11.42 -5.55 -2.95
CA ILE A 50 -10.85 -5.48 -4.30
C ILE A 50 -9.51 -6.24 -4.35
N ARG A 51 -8.64 -6.06 -3.35
CA ARG A 51 -7.34 -6.74 -3.27
C ARG A 51 -7.46 -8.27 -3.30
N GLU A 52 -8.42 -8.82 -2.55
CA GLU A 52 -8.57 -10.27 -2.38
C GLU A 52 -9.40 -10.93 -3.48
N GLU A 53 -10.47 -10.29 -3.97
CA GLU A 53 -11.42 -10.93 -4.90
C GLU A 53 -11.25 -10.45 -6.36
N GLN A 54 -10.60 -9.30 -6.58
CA GLN A 54 -10.43 -8.66 -7.88
C GLN A 54 -9.02 -8.06 -8.01
N LYS A 55 -8.00 -8.84 -7.62
CA LYS A 55 -6.62 -8.39 -7.38
C LYS A 55 -6.03 -7.51 -8.49
N ASP A 56 -6.27 -7.85 -9.74
CA ASP A 56 -5.74 -7.12 -10.90
C ASP A 56 -6.29 -5.69 -11.01
N LEU A 57 -7.44 -5.42 -10.39
CA LEU A 57 -8.10 -4.11 -10.37
C LEU A 57 -7.72 -3.25 -9.16
N TYR A 58 -6.97 -3.80 -8.20
CA TYR A 58 -6.56 -3.06 -6.99
C TYR A 58 -5.71 -1.83 -7.33
N TRP A 59 -4.64 -2.01 -8.11
CA TRP A 59 -3.75 -0.91 -8.48
C TRP A 59 -4.42 0.14 -9.39
N PRO A 60 -5.22 -0.25 -10.41
CA PRO A 60 -6.06 0.69 -11.14
C PRO A 60 -6.99 1.50 -10.23
N TYR A 61 -7.72 0.84 -9.34
CA TYR A 61 -8.66 1.49 -8.42
C TYR A 61 -7.95 2.49 -7.50
N ILE A 62 -6.92 2.05 -6.77
CA ILE A 62 -6.24 2.91 -5.81
C ILE A 62 -5.52 4.08 -6.49
N SER A 63 -5.02 3.89 -7.71
CA SER A 63 -4.38 4.95 -8.51
C SER A 63 -5.34 6.08 -8.85
N CYS A 64 -6.60 5.76 -9.13
CA CYS A 64 -7.64 6.77 -9.25
C CYS A 64 -7.99 7.36 -7.88
N TYR A 65 -8.24 6.51 -6.87
CA TYR A 65 -8.71 6.94 -5.56
C TYR A 65 -7.74 7.92 -4.89
N MET A 66 -6.44 7.67 -4.97
CA MET A 66 -5.42 8.54 -4.38
C MET A 66 -5.33 9.93 -5.03
N LYS A 67 -6.02 10.20 -6.13
CA LYS A 67 -6.07 11.56 -6.70
C LYS A 67 -6.89 12.50 -5.81
N GLU A 68 -8.09 12.09 -5.43
CA GLU A 68 -9.09 12.96 -4.81
C GLU A 68 -10.04 12.24 -3.81
N GLY A 69 -9.91 10.94 -3.62
CA GLY A 69 -10.75 10.15 -2.72
C GLY A 69 -12.15 9.81 -3.24
N LYS A 70 -12.35 9.81 -4.56
CA LYS A 70 -13.65 9.62 -5.22
C LYS A 70 -13.95 8.15 -5.53
N SER A 71 -14.30 7.36 -4.51
CA SER A 71 -14.48 5.90 -4.64
C SER A 71 -15.43 5.49 -5.77
N ALA A 72 -16.61 6.12 -5.90
CA ALA A 72 -17.61 5.73 -6.90
C ALA A 72 -17.11 5.92 -8.35
N GLU A 73 -16.46 7.06 -8.63
CA GLU A 73 -15.85 7.33 -9.94
C GLU A 73 -14.73 6.32 -10.23
N CYS A 74 -13.89 6.06 -9.23
CA CYS A 74 -12.76 5.16 -9.38
C CYS A 74 -13.14 3.68 -9.52
N LEU A 75 -14.27 3.24 -8.93
CA LEU A 75 -14.82 1.92 -9.18
C LEU A 75 -15.21 1.74 -10.65
N ASN A 76 -15.82 2.77 -11.25
CA ASN A 76 -16.19 2.76 -12.65
C ASN A 76 -14.96 2.85 -13.57
N GLU A 77 -14.02 3.76 -13.28
CA GLU A 77 -12.79 3.95 -14.07
C GLU A 77 -11.93 2.67 -14.09
N ALA A 78 -11.81 2.00 -12.95
CA ALA A 78 -11.06 0.75 -12.84
C ALA A 78 -11.81 -0.49 -13.35
N GLY A 79 -13.10 -0.36 -13.70
CA GLY A 79 -13.92 -1.49 -14.15
C GLY A 79 -14.18 -2.54 -13.06
N VAL A 80 -14.23 -2.14 -11.79
CA VAL A 80 -14.49 -3.05 -10.67
C VAL A 80 -15.89 -3.63 -10.80
N ASN A 81 -16.00 -4.96 -10.70
CA ASN A 81 -17.29 -5.62 -10.59
C ASN A 81 -17.93 -5.27 -9.25
N GLN A 82 -18.88 -4.34 -9.28
CA GLN A 82 -19.52 -3.81 -8.09
C GLN A 82 -20.39 -4.85 -7.39
N THR A 83 -20.98 -5.80 -8.11
CA THR A 83 -21.77 -6.89 -7.51
C THR A 83 -20.89 -7.82 -6.67
N LEU A 84 -19.72 -8.20 -7.20
CA LEU A 84 -18.73 -8.99 -6.44
C LEU A 84 -18.20 -8.22 -5.24
N LEU A 85 -17.92 -6.93 -5.43
CA LEU A 85 -17.48 -6.06 -4.34
C LEU A 85 -18.52 -5.99 -3.22
N GLN A 86 -19.79 -5.73 -3.54
CA GLN A 86 -20.86 -5.64 -2.54
C GLN A 86 -21.10 -6.98 -1.84
N THR A 87 -20.97 -8.09 -2.57
CA THR A 87 -20.99 -9.42 -1.95
C THR A 87 -19.89 -9.56 -0.91
N CYS A 88 -18.66 -9.17 -1.24
CA CYS A 88 -17.54 -9.25 -0.29
C CYS A 88 -17.72 -8.35 0.93
N VAL A 89 -18.16 -7.10 0.73
CA VAL A 89 -18.33 -6.11 1.81
C VAL A 89 -19.41 -6.55 2.81
N ASN A 90 -20.50 -7.15 2.32
CA ASN A 90 -21.63 -7.56 3.16
C ASN A 90 -21.48 -8.97 3.76
N ASP A 91 -20.53 -9.76 3.27
CA ASP A 91 -20.26 -11.10 3.79
C ASP A 91 -19.17 -11.07 4.86
N ALA A 92 -19.55 -11.34 6.11
CA ALA A 92 -18.62 -11.41 7.24
C ALA A 92 -17.52 -12.47 7.06
N GLN A 93 -17.79 -13.56 6.33
CA GLN A 93 -16.78 -14.59 6.04
C GLN A 93 -15.78 -14.15 4.97
N LYS A 94 -16.04 -13.02 4.29
CA LYS A 94 -15.14 -12.40 3.33
C LYS A 94 -14.56 -11.10 3.88
N GLY A 95 -15.28 -9.99 3.76
CA GLY A 95 -14.77 -8.65 4.06
C GLY A 95 -14.22 -8.52 5.48
N LEU A 96 -14.98 -8.97 6.48
CA LEU A 96 -14.52 -8.94 7.88
C LEU A 96 -13.38 -9.93 8.15
N ALA A 97 -13.39 -11.11 7.52
CA ALA A 97 -12.29 -12.06 7.63
C ALA A 97 -10.98 -11.51 7.01
N TYR A 98 -11.06 -10.80 5.88
CA TYR A 98 -9.92 -10.11 5.27
C TYR A 98 -9.40 -8.97 6.15
N ALA A 99 -10.31 -8.17 6.72
CA ALA A 99 -9.96 -7.13 7.68
C ALA A 99 -9.26 -7.70 8.92
N GLN A 100 -9.80 -8.78 9.50
CA GLN A 100 -9.19 -9.42 10.67
C GLN A 100 -7.76 -9.89 10.37
N LYS A 101 -7.51 -10.51 9.21
CA LYS A 101 -6.15 -10.92 8.80
C LYS A 101 -5.18 -9.75 8.70
N ASP A 102 -5.63 -8.59 8.25
CA ASP A 102 -4.80 -7.38 8.18
C ASP A 102 -4.54 -6.79 9.56
N PHE A 103 -5.56 -6.75 10.43
CA PHE A 103 -5.44 -6.23 11.79
C PHE A 103 -4.58 -7.12 12.69
N ASP A 104 -4.68 -8.45 12.53
CA ASP A 104 -3.81 -9.40 13.21
C ASP A 104 -2.34 -9.20 12.78
N ALA A 105 -2.09 -8.94 11.50
CA ALA A 105 -0.75 -8.61 11.02
C ALA A 105 -0.24 -7.29 11.61
N ALA A 106 -1.07 -6.23 11.63
CA ALA A 106 -0.72 -4.96 12.26
C ALA A 106 -0.39 -5.14 13.75
N LYS A 107 -1.19 -5.92 14.47
CA LYS A 107 -0.95 -6.26 15.89
C LYS A 107 0.33 -7.06 16.09
N LYS A 108 0.59 -8.07 15.25
CA LYS A 108 1.83 -8.87 15.30
C LYS A 108 3.09 -8.00 15.25
N PHE A 109 3.06 -6.93 14.47
CA PHE A 109 4.20 -6.00 14.30
C PHE A 109 4.08 -4.71 15.11
N ASN A 110 3.14 -4.63 16.05
CA ASN A 110 2.88 -3.43 16.86
C ASN A 110 2.69 -2.14 16.03
N VAL A 111 2.07 -2.25 14.86
CA VAL A 111 1.81 -1.11 13.98
C VAL A 111 0.63 -0.31 14.54
N SER A 112 0.91 0.93 14.96
CA SER A 112 -0.11 1.85 15.50
C SER A 112 -0.38 3.07 14.62
N GLY A 113 0.26 3.16 13.45
CA GLY A 113 0.14 4.30 12.55
C GLY A 113 0.55 3.96 11.13
N SER A 114 -0.02 4.68 10.17
CA SER A 114 0.33 4.55 8.76
C SER A 114 1.01 5.84 8.26
N PRO A 115 1.94 5.74 7.28
CA PRO A 115 2.47 4.50 6.74
C PRO A 115 3.49 3.84 7.70
N THR A 116 3.50 2.51 7.72
CA THR A 116 4.56 1.68 8.34
C THR A 116 4.93 0.60 7.33
N LEU A 117 6.23 0.33 7.17
CA LEU A 117 6.72 -0.73 6.29
C LEU A 117 7.23 -1.90 7.12
N VAL A 118 6.92 -3.11 6.66
CA VAL A 118 7.41 -4.35 7.24
C VAL A 118 8.05 -5.18 6.14
N ILE A 119 9.28 -5.62 6.34
CA ILE A 119 10.05 -6.42 5.39
C ILE A 119 10.70 -7.56 6.15
N ASN A 120 10.47 -8.81 5.72
CA ASN A 120 10.96 -10.01 6.38
C ASN A 120 10.75 -10.00 7.90
N ASP A 121 9.51 -9.73 8.32
CA ASP A 121 9.09 -9.62 9.73
C ASP A 121 9.76 -8.48 10.54
N MET A 122 10.48 -7.56 9.90
CA MET A 122 11.07 -6.38 10.55
C MET A 122 10.34 -5.10 10.16
N VAL A 123 10.02 -4.26 11.14
CA VAL A 123 9.52 -2.91 10.90
C VAL A 123 10.68 -2.04 10.42
N VAL A 124 10.53 -1.38 9.28
CA VAL A 124 11.57 -0.51 8.71
C VAL A 124 11.06 0.93 8.67
N SER A 125 11.92 1.86 9.08
CA SER A 125 11.62 3.29 9.08
C SER A 125 11.69 3.84 7.66
N GLU A 126 10.75 4.72 7.33
CA GLU A 126 10.82 5.41 6.04
C GLU A 126 12.02 6.36 5.92
N PHE A 127 12.55 6.80 7.06
CA PHE A 127 13.68 7.71 7.13
C PHE A 127 15.03 7.00 6.91
N ASP A 128 15.05 5.66 7.06
CA ASP A 128 16.26 4.86 6.87
C ASP A 128 16.45 4.42 5.41
N PHE A 129 15.37 4.46 4.62
CA PHE A 129 15.48 4.39 3.16
C PHE A 129 15.75 5.79 2.62
N GLY A 130 16.59 5.90 1.60
CA GLY A 130 17.12 7.16 1.04
C GLY A 130 16.13 8.08 0.33
N GLY A 131 15.02 8.41 0.98
CA GLY A 131 13.96 9.29 0.48
C GLY A 131 12.80 8.55 -0.19
N ARG A 132 11.66 9.24 -0.31
CA ARG A 132 10.40 8.70 -0.86
C ARG A 132 10.42 8.68 -2.39
N ASN A 133 11.34 7.91 -2.96
CA ASN A 133 11.54 7.74 -4.39
C ASN A 133 11.65 6.25 -4.75
N VAL A 134 11.50 5.95 -6.05
CA VAL A 134 11.41 4.58 -6.56
C VAL A 134 12.71 3.82 -6.36
N ASP A 135 13.86 4.49 -6.58
CA ASP A 135 15.17 3.88 -6.40
C ASP A 135 15.41 3.41 -4.96
N ALA A 136 15.08 4.23 -3.96
CA ALA A 136 15.20 3.88 -2.55
C ALA A 136 14.29 2.70 -2.17
N LEU A 137 13.03 2.68 -2.64
CA LEU A 137 12.12 1.56 -2.40
C LEU A 137 12.64 0.26 -3.05
N LYS A 138 13.18 0.35 -4.26
CA LYS A 138 13.83 -0.79 -4.94
C LYS A 138 15.03 -1.31 -4.16
N GLN A 139 15.91 -0.43 -3.67
CA GLN A 139 17.06 -0.84 -2.85
C GLN A 139 16.60 -1.59 -1.60
N LEU A 140 15.52 -1.14 -0.97
CA LEU A 140 14.95 -1.77 0.20
C LEU A 140 14.45 -3.20 -0.09
N VAL A 141 13.77 -3.42 -1.22
CA VAL A 141 13.37 -4.77 -1.67
C VAL A 141 14.59 -5.64 -1.97
N CYS A 142 15.60 -5.08 -2.64
CA CYS A 142 16.84 -5.78 -2.97
C CYS A 142 17.60 -6.23 -1.72
N CYS A 143 17.71 -5.37 -0.71
CA CYS A 143 18.41 -5.68 0.53
C CYS A 143 17.62 -6.67 1.41
N GLY A 144 16.30 -6.72 1.31
CA GLY A 144 15.47 -7.74 1.95
C GLY A 144 15.48 -9.10 1.22
N SER A 145 15.97 -9.19 -0.01
CA SER A 145 15.91 -10.43 -0.76
C SER A 145 17.15 -11.30 -0.54
N ASN A 146 16.94 -12.58 -0.21
CA ASN A 146 18.01 -13.58 -0.21
C ASN A 146 18.39 -14.05 -1.63
N ALA A 147 17.60 -13.69 -2.64
CA ALA A 147 17.84 -13.98 -4.04
C ALA A 147 18.28 -12.73 -4.81
N THR A 148 19.20 -12.90 -5.76
CA THR A 148 19.55 -11.84 -6.70
C THR A 148 18.34 -11.55 -7.61
N LEU A 149 17.78 -10.35 -7.49
CA LEU A 149 16.67 -9.91 -8.35
C LEU A 149 17.22 -9.09 -9.51
N GLU A 150 16.82 -9.38 -10.75
CA GLU A 150 17.37 -8.73 -11.95
C GLU A 150 17.23 -7.20 -11.91
N PHE A 151 16.15 -6.70 -11.30
CA PHE A 151 15.92 -5.27 -11.19
C PHE A 151 16.86 -4.55 -10.22
N CYS A 152 17.59 -5.27 -9.36
CA CYS A 152 18.51 -4.66 -8.39
C CYS A 152 19.70 -3.95 -9.04
N GLY A 153 20.10 -4.39 -10.24
CA GLY A 153 21.14 -3.72 -11.02
C GLY A 153 20.67 -2.49 -11.80
N LYS A 154 19.36 -2.19 -11.81
CA LYS A 154 18.80 -1.06 -12.55
C LYS A 154 18.76 0.18 -11.67
N THR A 155 19.11 1.34 -12.23
CA THR A 155 18.84 2.65 -11.61
C THR A 155 17.41 3.05 -11.94
N LEU A 156 16.59 3.30 -10.91
CA LEU A 156 15.21 3.80 -11.08
C LEU A 156 15.12 5.28 -10.70
N SER A 157 13.93 5.87 -10.85
CA SER A 157 13.74 7.29 -10.57
C SER A 157 14.08 7.65 -9.12
N LYS A 158 14.82 8.76 -8.98
CA LYS A 158 15.13 9.41 -7.70
C LYS A 158 14.27 10.65 -7.45
N ASP A 159 13.30 10.92 -8.32
CA ASP A 159 12.33 11.98 -8.11
C ASP A 159 11.44 11.63 -6.91
N ASP A 160 11.19 12.63 -6.07
CA ASP A 160 10.28 12.47 -4.94
C ASP A 160 8.86 12.18 -5.43
N VAL A 161 8.16 11.33 -4.68
CA VAL A 161 6.78 10.96 -4.96
C VAL A 161 5.83 11.61 -3.95
N ALA A 162 4.73 12.17 -4.45
CA ALA A 162 3.74 12.89 -3.66
C ALA A 162 3.19 12.08 -2.46
N THR A 163 2.76 12.83 -1.45
CA THR A 163 2.03 12.34 -0.27
C THR A 163 0.55 12.73 -0.38
N SER A 164 -0.30 12.05 0.39
CA SER A 164 -1.74 12.33 0.44
C SER A 164 -2.43 12.29 -0.94
N TYR A 165 -3.62 12.90 -1.03
CA TYR A 165 -4.32 13.13 -2.28
C TYR A 165 -3.55 14.13 -3.15
N SER A 166 -3.36 13.77 -4.42
CA SER A 166 -2.65 14.61 -5.39
C SER A 166 -3.03 14.22 -6.81
N LEU A 167 -3.24 15.22 -7.67
CA LEU A 167 -3.48 15.02 -9.10
C LEU A 167 -2.21 14.53 -9.83
N THR A 168 -1.02 14.77 -9.27
CA THR A 168 0.26 14.39 -9.86
C THR A 168 1.02 13.44 -8.94
N ASP A 169 1.90 12.63 -9.52
CA ASP A 169 2.76 11.72 -8.75
C ASP A 169 4.01 12.41 -8.20
N LYS A 170 4.37 13.59 -8.68
CA LYS A 170 5.59 14.30 -8.27
C LYS A 170 5.43 14.93 -6.89
N GLY A 171 6.38 14.65 -6.00
CA GLY A 171 6.51 15.29 -4.69
C GLY A 171 7.16 16.66 -4.76
N GLN A 172 7.11 17.40 -3.66
CA GLN A 172 7.95 18.58 -3.47
C GLN A 172 9.37 18.13 -3.11
N VAL A 173 10.37 18.76 -3.75
CA VAL A 173 11.78 18.39 -3.62
C VAL A 173 12.23 18.47 -2.16
N ALA A 174 12.50 17.32 -1.55
CA ALA A 174 13.21 17.22 -0.28
C ALA A 174 14.49 16.40 -0.53
N GLY A 175 15.63 16.93 -0.09
CA GLY A 175 16.96 16.38 -0.42
C GLY A 175 17.06 14.87 -0.21
N SER A 176 17.47 14.16 -1.26
CA SER A 176 17.65 12.71 -1.24
C SER A 176 18.88 12.33 -0.41
N ALA A 177 18.66 11.59 0.68
CA ALA A 177 19.72 10.89 1.40
C ALA A 177 20.02 9.54 0.74
N SER A 178 21.22 9.01 0.91
CA SER A 178 21.59 7.67 0.44
C SER A 178 20.82 6.61 1.22
N ALA A 179 20.19 5.65 0.55
CA ALA A 179 19.62 4.48 1.23
C ALA A 179 20.76 3.61 1.80
N ASN A 180 20.79 3.38 3.11
CA ASN A 180 21.75 2.47 3.73
C ASN A 180 21.03 1.17 4.11
N CYS A 181 21.56 0.02 3.69
CA CYS A 181 20.99 -1.29 4.02
C CYS A 181 21.34 -1.76 5.45
N ALA A 182 21.73 -0.85 6.33
CA ALA A 182 21.98 -1.14 7.72
C ALA A 182 20.68 -0.86 8.51
N PRO A 183 20.09 -1.85 9.20
CA PRO A 183 19.01 -1.56 10.13
C PRO A 183 19.54 -0.59 11.19
N THR A 184 18.79 0.47 11.48
CA THR A 184 19.01 1.25 12.68
C THR A 184 18.82 0.33 13.88
N GLN A 185 19.84 0.28 14.75
CA GLN A 185 19.82 -0.50 15.98
C GLN A 185 18.85 0.09 17.00
#